data_AF-A0A7X8ERU1-F1
#
_entry.id   AF-A0A7X8ERU1-F1
#
_cell.length_a   1.000
_cell.length_b   1.000
_cell.length_c   1.000
_cell.angle_alpha   90.00
_cell.angle_beta   90.00
_cell.angle_gamma   90.00
#
_symmetry.space_group_name_H-M   'P 1'
#
loop_
_entity.id
_entity.type
_entity.pdbx_description
1 polymer ?
#
loop_
_entity_poly.entity_id
_entity_poly.type
_entity_poly.pdbx_seq_one_letter_code
_entity_poly.pdbx_strand_id
1 'polypeptide(L)' 'MKENIHKGHRQRVRERYLQEGGDSFADHELLELILFSCIPMKDTNELAHLLLKEFGSLSLLIEAKPQDIVKRCGVSMNT' A
#
# COMPACT_ATOMS: atom_id res chain seq x y z
N MET A 1 5.35 -18.43 -18.13
CA MET A 1 3.88 -18.30 -18.07
C MET A 1 3.58 -17.40 -16.88
N LYS A 2 3.47 -16.07 -17.08
CA LYS A 2 3.14 -15.14 -15.99
C LYS A 2 1.66 -15.35 -15.68
N GLU A 3 1.38 -16.19 -14.69
CA GLU A 3 0.03 -16.40 -14.20
C GLU A 3 -0.62 -15.07 -13.85
N ASN A 4 -1.92 -14.97 -14.07
CA ASN A 4 -2.77 -13.81 -13.77
C ASN A 4 -2.89 -13.56 -12.25
N ILE A 5 -1.77 -13.41 -11.53
CA ILE A 5 -1.70 -13.18 -10.08
C ILE A 5 -2.47 -11.90 -9.72
N HIS A 6 -2.52 -10.92 -10.62
CA HIS A 6 -3.25 -9.66 -10.44
C HIS A 6 -4.78 -9.84 -10.42
N LYS A 7 -5.34 -10.87 -11.06
CA LYS A 7 -6.80 -11.07 -11.13
C LYS A 7 -7.28 -11.63 -9.79
N GLY A 8 -7.95 -10.79 -9.02
CA GLY A 8 -8.51 -11.14 -7.71
C GLY A 8 -7.57 -10.99 -6.52
N HIS A 9 -6.30 -10.58 -6.68
CA HIS A 9 -5.42 -10.33 -5.53
C HIS A 9 -5.99 -9.25 -4.61
N ARG A 10 -6.43 -8.13 -5.17
CA ARG A 10 -7.10 -7.04 -4.42
C ARG A 10 -8.32 -7.52 -3.65
N GLN A 11 -9.10 -8.42 -4.26
CA GLN A 11 -10.29 -8.99 -3.64
C GLN A 11 -9.91 -9.92 -2.48
N ARG A 12 -8.94 -10.82 -2.68
CA ARG A 12 -8.47 -11.75 -1.65
C ARG A 12 -7.89 -11.03 -0.44
N VAL A 13 -7.07 -10.01 -0.64
CA VAL A 13 -6.47 -9.22 0.45
C VAL A 13 -7.57 -8.48 1.23
N ARG A 14 -8.56 -7.89 0.53
CA ARG A 14 -9.70 -7.23 1.18
C ARG A 14 -10.58 -8.21 1.96
N GLU A 15 -10.89 -9.37 1.38
CA GLU A 15 -11.67 -10.41 2.05
C GLU A 15 -10.96 -10.90 3.30
N ARG A 16 -9.64 -11.16 3.22
CA ARG A 16 -8.82 -11.54 4.38
C ARG A 16 -8.87 -10.47 5.47
N TYR A 17 -8.75 -9.18 5.11
CA TYR A 17 -8.85 -8.08 6.08
C TYR A 17 -10.20 -8.05 6.80
N LEU A 18 -11.29 -8.30 6.06
CA LEU A 18 -12.64 -8.34 6.62
C LEU A 18 -12.87 -9.55 7.54
N GLN A 19 -12.13 -10.65 7.37
CA GLN A 19 -12.26 -11.86 8.18
C GLN A 19 -11.32 -11.86 9.40
N GLU A 20 -10.07 -11.46 9.22
CA GLU A 20 -8.99 -11.61 10.21
C GLU A 20 -8.67 -10.31 10.96
N GLY A 21 -9.17 -9.16 10.48
CA GLY A 21 -8.89 -7.85 11.04
C GLY A 21 -7.48 -7.32 10.69
N GLY A 22 -7.26 -6.04 11.02
CA GLY A 22 -6.00 -5.35 10.68
C GLY A 22 -4.79 -5.81 11.49
N ASP A 23 -4.99 -6.30 12.71
CA ASP A 23 -3.89 -6.77 13.57
C ASP A 23 -3.18 -8.03 13.03
N SER A 24 -3.85 -8.75 12.13
CA SER A 24 -3.30 -9.94 11.46
C SER A 24 -2.42 -9.61 10.26
N PHE A 25 -2.30 -8.33 9.89
CA PHE A 25 -1.59 -7.87 8.69
C PHE A 25 -0.26 -7.18 9.06
N ALA A 26 0.74 -7.33 8.20
CA ALA A 26 1.93 -6.50 8.29
C ALA A 26 1.66 -5.08 7.78
N ASP A 27 2.44 -4.10 8.23
CA ASP A 27 2.33 -2.68 7.85
C ASP A 27 2.21 -2.46 6.33
N HIS A 28 3.01 -3.22 5.55
CA HIS A 28 3.01 -3.10 4.08
C HIS A 28 1.73 -3.65 3.46
N GLU A 29 1.12 -4.69 4.04
CA GLU A 29 -0.13 -5.26 3.55
C GLU A 29 -1.32 -4.34 3.87
N LEU A 30 -1.30 -3.69 5.04
CA LEU A 30 -2.28 -2.65 5.39
C LEU A 30 -2.16 -1.43 4.47
N LEU A 31 -0.93 -0.96 4.25
CA LEU A 31 -0.69 0.15 3.35
C LEU A 31 -1.09 -0.20 1.92
N GLU A 32 -0.79 -1.40 1.46
CA GLU A 32 -1.20 -1.89 0.15
C GLU A 32 -2.74 -1.89 0.02
N LEU A 33 -3.48 -2.31 1.06
CA LEU A 33 -4.94 -2.26 1.07
C LEU A 33 -5.50 -0.82 0.94
N ILE A 34 -4.86 0.14 1.60
CA ILE A 34 -5.21 1.57 1.48
C ILE A 34 -4.95 2.03 0.03
N LEU A 35 -3.75 1.76 -0.50
CA LEU A 35 -3.36 2.12 -1.86
C LEU A 35 -4.25 1.47 -2.92
N PHE A 36 -4.77 0.27 -2.69
CA PHE A 36 -5.72 -0.36 -3.61
C PHE A 36 -6.99 0.46 -3.81
N SER A 37 -7.40 1.21 -2.80
CA SER A 37 -8.63 2.01 -2.80
C SER A 37 -8.42 3.37 -3.47
N CYS A 38 -7.18 3.87 -3.47
CA CYS A 38 -6.81 5.14 -4.09
C CYS A 38 -6.30 4.98 -5.54
N ILE A 39 -5.64 3.86 -5.87
CA ILE A 39 -4.89 3.68 -7.11
C ILE A 39 -5.38 2.46 -7.90
N PRO A 40 -6.17 2.65 -8.99
CA PRO A 40 -6.82 1.55 -9.71
C PRO A 40 -5.91 0.71 -10.61
N MET A 41 -4.80 1.24 -11.14
CA MET A 41 -3.90 0.53 -12.09
C MET A 41 -2.41 0.79 -11.81
N LYS A 42 -1.92 0.30 -10.68
CA LYS A 42 -0.49 0.40 -10.33
C LYS A 42 -0.07 -0.79 -9.47
N ASP A 43 1.22 -1.10 -9.48
CA ASP A 43 1.83 -2.01 -8.52
C ASP A 43 1.90 -1.30 -7.16
N THR A 44 0.90 -1.55 -6.33
CA THR A 44 0.78 -0.95 -5.00
C THR A 44 1.60 -1.69 -3.96
N ASN A 45 2.04 -2.92 -4.24
CA ASN A 45 2.90 -3.69 -3.34
C ASN A 45 4.29 -3.05 -3.28
N GLU A 46 4.91 -2.83 -4.44
CA GLU A 46 6.22 -2.15 -4.52
C GLU A 46 6.15 -0.74 -3.92
N LEU A 47 5.06 -0.02 -4.18
CA LEU A 47 4.86 1.31 -3.60
C LEU A 47 4.72 1.28 -2.08
N ALA A 48 3.96 0.33 -1.52
CA ALA A 48 3.85 0.18 -0.06
C ALA A 48 5.21 -0.10 0.59
N HIS A 49 6.01 -0.99 -0.01
CA HIS A 49 7.36 -1.26 0.46
C HIS A 49 8.28 -0.04 0.36
N LEU A 50 8.22 0.72 -0.74
CA LEU A 50 9.00 1.95 -0.90
C LEU A 50 8.64 2.98 0.18
N LEU A 51 7.36 3.23 0.37
CA LEU A 51 6.87 4.21 1.36
C LEU A 51 7.31 3.84 2.77
N LEU A 52 7.15 2.57 3.16
CA LEU A 52 7.56 2.12 4.50
C LEU A 52 9.07 2.10 4.67
N LYS A 53 9.83 1.79 3.62
CA LYS A 53 11.29 1.87 3.68
C LYS A 53 11.78 3.30 3.92
N GLU A 54 11.14 4.28 3.27
CA GLU A 54 11.48 5.69 3.46
C GLU A 54 11.06 6.20 4.85
N PHE A 55 9.82 5.93 5.27
CA PHE A 55 9.29 6.51 6.49
C PHE A 55 9.55 5.67 7.76
N GLY A 56 9.96 4.41 7.61
CA GLY A 56 10.32 3.50 8.70
C GLY A 56 9.13 2.77 9.33
N SER A 57 7.97 3.42 9.43
CA SER A 57 6.74 2.80 9.93
C SER A 57 5.49 3.38 9.28
N LEU A 58 4.38 2.65 9.36
CA LEU A 58 3.09 3.13 8.86
C LEU A 58 2.64 4.41 9.58
N SER A 59 2.87 4.52 10.89
CA SER A 59 2.52 5.71 11.68
C SER A 59 3.28 6.96 11.21
N LEU A 60 4.60 6.83 11.01
CA LEU A 60 5.45 7.93 10.54
C LEU A 60 5.08 8.36 9.12
N LEU A 61 4.64 7.43 8.27
CA LEU A 61 4.14 7.74 6.94
C LEU A 61 2.83 8.53 6.98
N ILE A 62 1.87 8.13 7.84
CA ILE A 62 0.56 8.79 7.96
C ILE A 62 0.71 10.21 8.53
N GLU A 63 1.65 10.42 9.44
CA GLU A 63 1.96 11.73 10.02
C GLU A 63 2.78 12.63 9.09
N ALA A 64 3.36 12.07 8.03
CA ALA A 64 4.18 12.82 7.09
C ALA A 64 3.37 13.83 6.29
N LYS A 65 3.99 14.97 5.96
CA LYS A 65 3.37 15.93 5.04
C LYS A 65 3.38 15.34 3.62
N PRO A 66 2.31 15.56 2.82
CA PRO A 66 2.27 15.09 1.43
C PRO A 66 3.48 15.53 0.59
N GLN A 67 4.01 16.73 0.87
CA GLN A 67 5.21 17.28 0.23
C GLN A 67 6.46 16.44 0.47
N ASP A 68 6.61 15.86 1.67
CA ASP A 68 7.73 15.00 2.03
C ASP A 68 7.61 13.65 1.33
N ILE A 69 6.39 13.11 1.24
CA ILE A 69 6.12 11.86 0.51
C ILE A 69 6.47 12.01 -0.96
N VAL A 70 6.01 13.09 -1.61
CA VAL A 70 6.35 13.43 -3.01
C VAL A 70 7.87 13.53 -3.20
N LYS A 71 8.55 14.28 -2.34
CA LYS A 71 9.99 14.54 -2.46
C LYS A 71 10.84 13.28 -2.26
N ARG A 72 10.49 12.45 -1.28
CA ARG A 72 11.29 11.29 -0.87
C ARG A 72 11.00 10.04 -1.70
N CYS A 73 9.74 9.86 -2.10
CA CYS A 73 9.30 8.63 -2.75
C CYS A 73 9.07 8.80 -4.27
N GLY A 74 9.25 10.01 -4.81
CA GLY A 74 9.11 10.27 -6.25
C GLY A 74 7.68 10.06 -6.78
N VAL A 75 6.67 10.16 -5.91
CA VAL A 75 5.25 10.03 -6.27
C VAL A 75 4.62 11.39 -6.55
N SER A 76 3.50 11.42 -7.28
CA SER A 76 2.75 12.67 -7.48
C SER A 76 1.88 12.99 -6.26
N MET A 77 1.45 14.25 -6.12
CA MET A 77 0.55 14.67 -5.03
C MET A 77 -0.80 13.93 -5.01
N ASN A 78 -1.20 13.37 -6.14
CA ASN A 78 -2.49 12.67 -6.32
C ASN A 78 -2.31 11.15 -6.49
N THR A 79 -1.13 10.62 -6.19
CA THR A 79 -0.91 9.17 -6.10
C THR A 79 -1.46 8.68 -4.77
#